data_AF-A0A485K4B4-F1
#
_entry.id   AF-A0A485K4B4-F1
#
_cell.length_a   1.000
_cell.length_b   1.000
_cell.length_c   1.000
_cell.angle_alpha   90.00
_cell.angle_beta   90.00
_cell.angle_gamma   90.00
#
_symmetry.space_group_name_H-M   'P 1'
#
loop_
_entity.id
_entity.type
_entity.pdbx_description
1 polymer ?
#
loop_
_entity_poly.entity_id
_entity_poly.type
_entity_poly.pdbx_seq_one_letter_code
_entity_poly.pdbx_strand_id
1 'polypeptide(L)'
;MSAAILWHRWFHGDASLRFGWRYMDASTLPTASQAKATASRVVAQALVDIALAHDMASSEDELAAMARGDLMHVFDGALRIWLHDNPNGNVADRSTLLHLLEVTVLLAHVQWRQATLCASCVKTTTFRPHQPVRTFWLQWFRGDATNGTCPFRFLSPKMLGGRDPILLDWIITLTRWLSQPRWCHRKAC
;
A
#
# COMPACT_ATOMS: atom_id res chain seq x y z
N MET A 1 1.12 -9.76 -0.81
CA MET A 1 -0.31 -9.97 -0.52
C MET A 1 -0.98 -8.61 -0.59
N SER A 2 -2.11 -8.46 -1.29
CA SER A 2 -2.83 -7.19 -1.34
C SER A 2 -3.62 -6.97 -0.05
N ALA A 3 -3.93 -5.71 0.30
CA ALA A 3 -4.83 -5.38 1.41
C ALA A 3 -6.22 -6.01 1.24
N ALA A 4 -6.75 -6.08 0.01
CA ALA A 4 -8.00 -6.79 -0.28
C ALA A 4 -7.92 -8.29 0.01
N ILE A 5 -6.81 -8.96 -0.37
CA ILE A 5 -6.61 -10.38 -0.04
C ILE A 5 -6.45 -10.56 1.47
N LEU A 6 -5.71 -9.67 2.14
CA LEU A 6 -5.57 -9.69 3.59
C LEU A 6 -6.94 -9.57 4.26
N TRP A 7 -7.75 -8.58 3.87
CA TRP A 7 -9.09 -8.36 4.39
C TRP A 7 -10.00 -9.58 4.21
N HIS A 8 -10.05 -10.15 3.01
CA HIS A 8 -10.81 -11.38 2.78
C HIS A 8 -10.34 -12.53 3.69
N ARG A 9 -9.03 -12.76 3.78
CA ARG A 9 -8.46 -13.84 4.60
C ARG A 9 -8.60 -13.58 6.09
N TRP A 10 -8.69 -12.31 6.50
CA TRP A 10 -8.93 -11.91 7.88
C TRP A 10 -10.23 -12.53 8.42
N PHE A 11 -11.27 -12.56 7.60
CA PHE A 11 -12.59 -13.09 7.95
C PHE A 11 -12.81 -14.54 7.54
N HIS A 12 -12.47 -14.91 6.30
CA HIS A 12 -12.80 -16.23 5.74
C HIS A 12 -11.63 -17.20 5.67
N GLY A 13 -10.43 -16.74 6.03
CA GLY A 13 -9.22 -17.56 5.96
C GLY A 13 -8.82 -17.87 4.51
N ASP A 14 -8.14 -19.00 4.33
CA ASP A 14 -7.77 -19.52 3.00
C ASP A 14 -8.01 -21.03 2.91
N ALA A 15 -7.56 -21.67 1.82
CA ALA A 15 -7.77 -23.11 1.62
C ALA A 15 -7.10 -23.96 2.71
N SER A 16 -6.05 -23.45 3.35
CA SER A 16 -5.32 -24.14 4.41
C SER A 16 -5.95 -23.88 5.78
N LEU A 17 -6.43 -22.66 6.01
CA LEU A 17 -7.07 -22.24 7.25
C LEU A 17 -8.53 -21.91 6.98
N ARG A 18 -9.43 -22.84 7.31
CA ARG A 18 -10.89 -22.67 7.15
C ARG A 18 -11.50 -21.60 8.07
N PHE A 19 -10.69 -20.95 8.91
CA PHE A 19 -11.10 -19.89 9.81
C PHE A 19 -10.35 -18.59 9.48
N GLY A 20 -10.99 -17.46 9.77
CA GLY A 20 -10.43 -16.14 9.57
C GLY A 20 -9.10 -15.94 10.31
N TRP A 21 -8.14 -15.28 9.66
CA TRP A 21 -6.83 -14.99 10.24
C TRP A 21 -6.90 -14.12 11.50
N ARG A 22 -8.05 -13.49 11.79
CA ARG A 22 -8.30 -12.79 13.04
C ARG A 22 -8.11 -13.65 14.28
N TYR A 23 -8.38 -14.95 14.19
CA TYR A 23 -8.24 -15.91 15.30
C TYR A 23 -6.85 -16.51 15.44
N MET A 24 -5.92 -16.20 14.54
CA MET A 24 -4.57 -16.75 14.57
C MET A 24 -3.77 -16.09 15.69
N ASP A 25 -3.07 -16.82 16.54
CA ASP A 25 -2.14 -16.18 17.47
C ASP A 25 -0.81 -15.91 16.75
N ALA A 26 -0.35 -14.65 16.73
CA ALA A 26 0.92 -14.28 16.12
C ALA A 26 2.11 -15.02 16.77
N SER A 27 2.01 -15.39 18.05
CA SER A 27 3.04 -16.14 18.76
C SER A 27 3.27 -17.54 18.17
N THR A 28 2.26 -18.13 17.53
CA THR A 28 2.32 -19.47 16.93
C THR A 28 3.01 -19.47 15.57
N LEU A 29 3.25 -18.28 14.99
CA LEU A 29 3.94 -18.14 13.72
C LEU A 29 5.47 -18.14 13.89
N PRO A 30 6.23 -18.60 12.88
CA PRO A 30 7.69 -18.46 12.89
C PRO A 30 8.10 -16.99 13.08
N THR A 31 9.16 -16.73 13.85
CA THR A 31 9.62 -15.37 14.22
C THR A 31 9.69 -14.41 13.03
N ALA A 32 10.17 -14.89 11.88
CA ALA A 32 10.26 -14.09 10.64
C ALA A 32 8.90 -13.60 10.09
N SER A 33 7.80 -14.24 10.48
CA SER A 33 6.43 -13.90 10.06
C SER A 33 5.64 -13.14 11.13
N GLN A 34 6.09 -13.14 12.38
CA GLN A 34 5.37 -12.51 13.50
C GLN A 34 5.19 -11.00 13.29
N ALA A 35 6.26 -10.28 12.93
CA ALA A 35 6.18 -8.84 12.67
C ALA A 35 5.15 -8.49 11.58
N LYS A 36 5.13 -9.28 10.50
CA LYS A 36 4.17 -9.10 9.39
C LYS A 36 2.73 -9.41 9.82
N ALA A 37 2.53 -10.44 10.63
CA ALA A 37 1.21 -10.80 11.15
C ALA A 37 0.68 -9.71 12.10
N THR A 38 1.53 -9.21 13.00
CA THR A 38 1.19 -8.09 13.89
C THR A 38 0.83 -6.84 13.10
N ALA A 39 1.63 -6.47 12.11
CA ALA A 39 1.33 -5.33 11.24
C ALA A 39 0.03 -5.50 10.46
N SER A 40 -0.20 -6.70 9.91
CA SER A 40 -1.42 -7.02 9.18
C SER A 40 -2.65 -6.94 10.06
N ARG A 41 -2.55 -7.39 11.32
CA ARG A 41 -3.61 -7.28 12.33
C ARG A 41 -3.95 -5.82 12.63
N VAL A 42 -2.95 -4.96 12.83
CA VAL A 42 -3.18 -3.53 13.08
C VAL A 42 -3.95 -2.89 11.93
N VAL A 43 -3.56 -3.20 10.68
CA VAL A 43 -4.24 -2.66 9.50
C VAL A 43 -5.66 -3.20 9.36
N ALA A 44 -5.86 -4.51 9.54
CA ALA A 44 -7.18 -5.13 9.45
C ALA A 44 -8.12 -4.58 10.54
N GLN A 45 -7.63 -4.46 11.78
CA GLN A 45 -8.43 -3.92 12.88
C GLN A 45 -8.81 -2.46 12.64
N ALA A 46 -7.89 -1.62 12.15
CA ALA A 46 -8.21 -0.23 11.84
C ALA A 46 -9.33 -0.10 10.79
N LEU A 47 -9.34 -0.97 9.78
CA LEU A 47 -10.40 -1.01 8.77
C LEU A 47 -11.72 -1.53 9.34
N VAL A 48 -11.68 -2.49 10.28
CA VAL A 48 -12.86 -2.97 11.02
C VAL A 48 -13.45 -1.84 11.84
N ASP A 49 -12.64 -1.15 12.63
CA ASP A 49 -13.09 -0.06 13.50
C ASP A 49 -13.77 1.04 12.67
N ILE A 50 -13.24 1.35 11.49
CA ILE A 50 -13.86 2.30 10.55
C ILE A 50 -15.17 1.76 9.97
N ALA A 51 -15.22 0.49 9.58
CA ALA A 51 -16.46 -0.11 9.07
C ALA A 51 -17.58 -0.05 10.11
N LEU A 52 -17.26 -0.33 11.39
CA LEU A 52 -18.22 -0.27 12.49
C LEU A 52 -18.61 1.18 12.83
N ALA A 53 -17.64 2.10 12.88
CA ALA A 53 -17.90 3.51 13.21
C ALA A 53 -18.75 4.25 12.15
N HIS A 54 -18.81 3.73 10.93
CA HIS A 54 -19.58 4.29 9.82
C HIS A 54 -20.81 3.43 9.45
N ASP A 55 -21.27 2.57 10.37
CA ASP A 55 -22.47 1.73 10.21
C ASP A 55 -22.45 0.88 8.93
N MET A 56 -21.26 0.49 8.44
CA MET A 56 -21.14 -0.42 7.29
C MET A 56 -21.39 -1.88 7.69
N ALA A 57 -21.21 -2.16 8.99
CA ALA A 57 -21.60 -3.40 9.64
C ALA A 57 -21.90 -3.10 11.12
N SER A 58 -22.78 -3.90 11.70
CA SER A 58 -23.22 -3.78 13.10
C SER A 58 -22.26 -4.50 14.05
N SER A 59 -21.46 -5.45 13.54
CA SER A 59 -20.50 -6.23 14.33
C SER A 59 -19.44 -6.89 13.46
N GLU A 60 -18.35 -7.36 14.08
CA GLU A 60 -17.32 -8.17 13.41
C GLU A 60 -17.84 -9.54 12.93
N ASP A 61 -18.86 -10.08 13.60
CA ASP A 61 -19.48 -11.35 13.22
C ASP A 61 -20.33 -11.18 11.97
N GLU A 62 -21.00 -10.03 11.82
CA GLU A 62 -21.70 -9.68 10.59
C GLU A 62 -20.70 -9.61 9.41
N LEU A 63 -19.56 -8.92 9.58
CA LEU A 63 -18.50 -8.87 8.57
C LEU A 63 -18.00 -10.28 8.19
N ALA A 64 -17.92 -11.20 9.15
CA ALA A 64 -17.53 -12.58 8.87
C ALA A 64 -18.58 -13.39 8.12
N ALA A 65 -19.86 -13.09 8.34
CA ALA A 65 -20.98 -13.75 7.69
C ALA A 65 -21.30 -13.19 6.30
N MET A 66 -20.82 -11.97 5.97
CA MET A 66 -21.05 -11.34 4.67
C MET A 66 -20.52 -12.18 3.51
N ALA A 67 -21.27 -12.15 2.39
CA ALA A 67 -20.78 -12.69 1.14
C ALA A 67 -19.56 -11.90 0.67
N ARG A 68 -18.68 -12.54 -0.11
CA ARG A 68 -17.43 -11.93 -0.59
C ARG A 68 -17.64 -10.59 -1.30
N GLY A 69 -18.73 -10.43 -2.06
CA GLY A 69 -19.04 -9.19 -2.76
C GLY A 69 -19.28 -8.02 -1.79
N ASP A 70 -20.17 -8.23 -0.82
CA ASP A 70 -20.53 -7.22 0.18
C ASP A 70 -19.34 -6.90 1.09
N LEU A 71 -18.60 -7.93 1.50
CA LEU A 71 -17.38 -7.76 2.31
C LEU A 71 -16.32 -6.90 1.60
N MET A 72 -16.19 -7.03 0.28
CA MET A 72 -15.28 -6.20 -0.52
C MET A 72 -15.80 -4.78 -0.70
N HIS A 73 -17.12 -4.58 -0.79
CA HIS A 73 -17.72 -3.25 -0.84
C HIS A 73 -17.49 -2.49 0.48
N VAL A 74 -17.64 -3.17 1.62
CA VAL A 74 -17.29 -2.60 2.94
C VAL A 74 -15.80 -2.26 3.01
N PHE A 75 -14.93 -3.13 2.52
CA PHE A 75 -13.49 -2.85 2.44
C PHE A 75 -13.18 -1.57 1.66
N ASP A 76 -13.74 -1.41 0.46
CA ASP A 76 -13.49 -0.23 -0.37
C ASP A 76 -14.01 1.05 0.31
N GLY A 77 -15.16 0.97 0.98
CA GLY A 77 -15.72 2.07 1.77
C GLY A 77 -14.82 2.46 2.95
N ALA A 78 -14.44 1.50 3.78
CA ALA A 78 -13.58 1.72 4.93
C ALA A 78 -12.18 2.22 4.53
N LEU A 79 -11.60 1.64 3.46
CA LEU A 79 -10.31 2.06 2.94
C LEU A 79 -10.36 3.51 2.41
N ARG A 80 -11.44 3.89 1.72
CA ARG A 80 -11.62 5.27 1.24
C ARG A 80 -11.63 6.26 2.41
N ILE A 81 -12.41 5.97 3.45
CA ILE A 81 -12.50 6.82 4.65
C ILE A 81 -11.14 6.90 5.33
N TRP A 82 -10.48 5.77 5.50
CA TRP A 82 -9.18 5.72 6.15
C TRP A 82 -8.10 6.54 5.44
N LEU A 83 -8.13 6.57 4.10
CA LEU A 83 -7.16 7.29 3.28
C LEU A 83 -7.47 8.79 3.12
N HIS A 84 -8.74 9.19 3.20
CA HIS A 84 -9.18 10.53 2.82
C HIS A 84 -9.88 11.33 3.93
N ASP A 85 -10.60 10.64 4.81
CA ASP A 85 -11.57 11.23 5.73
C ASP A 85 -11.28 10.87 7.20
N ASN A 86 -10.03 10.49 7.54
CA ASN A 86 -9.72 9.98 8.88
C ASN A 86 -9.80 11.10 9.94
N PRO A 87 -10.76 11.02 10.90
CA PRO A 87 -10.96 12.07 11.90
C PRO A 87 -9.81 12.16 12.92
N ASN A 88 -9.02 11.10 13.08
CA ASN A 88 -7.84 11.08 13.94
C ASN A 88 -6.58 11.64 13.27
N GLY A 89 -6.75 12.33 12.13
CA GLY A 89 -5.70 12.76 11.22
C GLY A 89 -5.46 11.72 10.14
N ASN A 90 -5.29 12.16 8.89
CA ASN A 90 -4.76 11.31 7.82
C ASN A 90 -3.52 10.61 8.34
N VAL A 91 -3.46 9.28 8.17
CA VAL A 91 -2.45 8.37 8.75
C VAL A 91 -1.07 9.03 8.69
N ALA A 92 -0.69 9.72 9.76
CA ALA A 92 0.56 10.48 9.89
C ALA A 92 1.39 9.97 11.07
N ASP A 93 0.91 8.93 11.77
CA ASP A 93 1.79 8.14 12.60
C ASP A 93 2.69 7.27 11.71
N ARG A 94 3.97 7.61 11.75
CA ARG A 94 5.06 7.07 10.93
C ARG A 94 5.13 5.55 11.01
N SER A 95 4.81 4.96 12.16
CA SER A 95 4.91 3.52 12.38
C SER A 95 3.90 2.75 11.53
N THR A 96 2.66 3.22 11.49
CA THR A 96 1.57 2.60 10.72
C THR A 96 1.74 2.89 9.22
N LEU A 97 2.18 4.09 8.86
CA LEU A 97 2.52 4.43 7.47
C LEU A 97 3.68 3.60 6.90
N LEU A 98 4.74 3.34 7.66
CA LEU A 98 5.86 2.52 7.16
C LEU A 98 5.44 1.07 6.88
N HIS A 99 4.64 0.49 7.78
CA HIS A 99 4.08 -0.85 7.56
C HIS A 99 3.06 -0.87 6.41
N LEU A 100 2.29 0.22 6.26
CA LEU A 100 1.40 0.37 5.11
C LEU A 100 2.14 0.62 3.82
N LEU A 101 3.27 1.30 3.83
CA LEU A 101 4.15 1.46 2.68
C LEU A 101 4.77 0.11 2.30
N GLU A 102 5.14 -0.74 3.25
CA GLU A 102 5.56 -2.11 2.93
C GLU A 102 4.41 -2.95 2.34
N VAL A 103 3.19 -2.83 2.87
CA VAL A 103 2.00 -3.54 2.36
C VAL A 103 1.48 -2.94 1.04
N THR A 104 1.63 -1.63 0.80
CA THR A 104 1.26 -0.95 -0.45
C THR A 104 2.32 -1.07 -1.54
N VAL A 105 3.61 -1.16 -1.18
CA VAL A 105 4.67 -1.59 -2.10
C VAL A 105 4.49 -3.05 -2.49
N LEU A 106 3.90 -3.87 -1.61
CA LEU A 106 3.43 -5.23 -1.95
C LEU A 106 2.16 -5.24 -2.81
N LEU A 107 1.22 -4.29 -2.63
CA LEU A 107 0.10 -4.07 -3.55
C LEU A 107 0.60 -3.71 -4.95
N ALA A 108 1.70 -2.94 -5.04
CA ALA A 108 2.35 -2.63 -6.30
C ALA A 108 3.19 -3.80 -6.87
N HIS A 109 3.56 -4.81 -6.07
CA HIS A 109 4.32 -5.98 -6.54
C HIS A 109 3.45 -7.08 -7.16
N VAL A 110 2.21 -7.26 -6.70
CA VAL A 110 1.34 -8.35 -7.20
C VAL A 110 0.87 -8.10 -8.64
N GLN A 111 0.95 -6.86 -9.14
CA GLN A 111 0.65 -6.53 -10.54
C GLN A 111 1.85 -6.71 -11.50
N TRP A 112 3.05 -7.08 -11.01
CA TRP A 112 4.30 -6.96 -11.79
C TRP A 112 5.02 -8.28 -12.13
N ARG A 113 4.33 -9.42 -12.19
CA ARG A 113 4.84 -10.56 -12.99
C ARG A 113 4.90 -10.26 -14.51
N GLN A 114 4.41 -9.11 -14.96
CA GLN A 114 4.61 -8.59 -16.33
C GLN A 114 5.86 -7.70 -16.49
N ALA A 115 6.65 -7.43 -15.44
CA ALA A 115 7.86 -6.58 -15.52
C ALA A 115 8.95 -7.14 -16.43
N THR A 116 9.08 -8.46 -16.47
CA THR A 116 10.12 -9.13 -17.25
C THR A 116 9.91 -8.97 -18.76
N LEU A 117 8.72 -8.50 -19.19
CA LEU A 117 8.44 -8.12 -20.57
C LEU A 117 8.78 -6.66 -20.90
N CYS A 118 9.15 -5.83 -19.91
CA CYS A 118 9.30 -4.39 -20.10
C CYS A 118 10.70 -3.94 -20.58
N ALA A 119 11.66 -4.86 -20.70
CA ALA A 119 12.97 -4.55 -21.28
C ALA A 119 12.88 -4.13 -22.77
N SER A 120 11.79 -4.51 -23.47
CA SER A 120 11.53 -4.14 -24.86
C SER A 120 10.61 -2.93 -25.04
N CYS A 121 10.04 -2.38 -23.96
CA CYS A 121 9.04 -1.29 -24.02
C CYS A 121 9.64 0.11 -23.91
N VAL A 122 10.88 0.32 -24.35
CA VAL A 122 11.52 1.66 -24.28
C VAL A 122 11.09 2.48 -25.49
N LYS A 123 9.87 3.02 -25.44
CA LYS A 123 9.59 4.28 -26.15
C LYS A 123 10.03 5.42 -25.25
N THR A 124 10.78 6.36 -25.81
CA THR A 124 11.29 7.56 -25.13
C THR A 124 10.14 8.29 -24.45
N THR A 125 9.96 8.04 -23.15
CA THR A 125 8.95 8.72 -22.36
C THR A 125 9.46 10.12 -22.10
N THR A 126 8.73 11.13 -22.58
CA THR A 126 9.06 12.52 -22.33
C THR A 126 8.43 12.95 -21.01
N PHE A 127 9.29 13.22 -20.02
CA PHE A 127 8.87 13.85 -18.78
C PHE A 127 8.27 15.23 -19.08
N ARG A 128 7.03 15.47 -18.66
CA ARG A 128 6.34 16.76 -18.84
C ARG A 128 6.31 17.51 -17.51
N PRO A 129 7.15 18.54 -17.31
CA PRO A 129 7.24 19.25 -16.02
C PRO A 129 5.95 20.02 -15.66
N HIS A 130 5.09 20.30 -16.64
CA HIS A 130 3.84 21.05 -16.44
C HIS A 130 2.60 20.18 -16.21
N GLN A 131 2.76 18.87 -15.96
CA GLN A 131 1.60 18.02 -15.65
C GLN A 131 1.10 18.24 -14.22
N PRO A 132 -0.20 18.06 -13.95
CA PRO A 132 -0.72 18.10 -12.59
C PRO A 132 0.01 17.12 -11.67
N VAL A 133 0.28 17.52 -10.43
CA VAL A 133 0.98 16.70 -9.41
C VAL A 133 0.35 15.31 -9.26
N ARG A 134 -0.98 15.22 -9.37
CA ARG A 134 -1.72 13.95 -9.33
C ARG A 134 -1.35 13.01 -10.48
N THR A 135 -1.23 13.53 -11.70
CA THR A 135 -0.85 12.75 -12.88
C THR A 135 0.58 12.25 -12.74
N PHE A 136 1.48 13.11 -12.25
CA PHE A 136 2.85 12.73 -11.97
C PHE A 136 2.94 11.61 -10.92
N TRP A 137 2.22 11.74 -9.81
CA TRP A 137 2.19 10.74 -8.76
C TRP A 137 1.67 9.38 -9.28
N LEU A 138 0.59 9.41 -10.09
CA LEU A 138 0.08 8.20 -10.74
C LEU A 138 1.09 7.59 -11.70
N GLN A 139 1.82 8.39 -12.50
CA GLN A 139 2.88 7.89 -13.38
C GLN A 139 4.07 7.32 -12.61
N TRP A 140 4.42 7.91 -11.46
CA TRP A 140 5.46 7.40 -10.57
C TRP A 140 5.12 6.01 -10.02
N PHE A 141 3.85 5.80 -9.66
CA PHE A 141 3.39 4.56 -9.03
C PHE A 141 2.83 3.50 -9.99
N ARG A 142 2.19 3.89 -11.08
CA ARG A 142 1.49 3.01 -12.02
C ARG A 142 2.06 3.03 -13.43
N GLY A 143 2.88 4.02 -13.77
CA GLY A 143 3.34 4.24 -15.13
C GLY A 143 2.28 4.95 -15.98
N ASP A 144 2.48 4.92 -17.29
CA ASP A 144 1.58 5.52 -18.26
C ASP A 144 1.15 4.45 -19.27
N ALA A 145 -0.03 3.85 -19.03
CA ALA A 145 -0.55 2.78 -19.87
C ALA A 145 -0.79 3.25 -21.32
N THR A 146 -1.16 4.52 -21.52
CA THR A 146 -1.42 5.10 -22.84
C THR A 146 -0.15 5.13 -23.69
N ASN A 147 0.99 5.42 -23.06
CA ASN A 147 2.29 5.49 -23.71
C ASN A 147 3.12 4.20 -23.56
N GLY A 148 2.59 3.19 -22.86
CA GLY A 148 3.31 1.95 -22.57
C GLY A 148 4.50 2.13 -21.62
N THR A 149 4.48 3.19 -20.79
CA THR A 149 5.58 3.48 -19.87
C THR A 149 5.40 2.76 -18.55
N CYS A 150 6.45 2.12 -18.05
CA CYS A 150 6.45 1.56 -16.71
C CYS A 150 6.47 2.67 -15.63
N PRO A 151 6.18 2.35 -14.36
CA PRO A 151 6.21 3.32 -13.29
C PRO A 151 7.57 4.02 -13.19
N PHE A 152 7.56 5.36 -13.10
CA PHE A 152 8.80 6.14 -13.22
C PHE A 152 9.82 5.84 -12.14
N ARG A 153 9.40 5.33 -10.98
CA ARG A 153 10.32 4.87 -9.92
C ARG A 153 11.27 3.74 -10.33
N PHE A 154 10.99 3.08 -11.47
CA PHE A 154 11.84 2.03 -12.05
C PHE A 154 12.67 2.52 -13.23
N LEU A 155 12.40 3.72 -13.75
CA LEU A 155 13.18 4.31 -14.82
C LEU A 155 14.50 4.82 -14.26
N SER A 156 15.61 4.51 -14.95
CA SER A 156 16.88 5.13 -14.60
C SER A 156 16.84 6.64 -14.88
N PRO A 157 17.58 7.49 -14.13
CA PRO A 157 17.64 8.92 -14.41
C PRO A 157 18.03 9.25 -15.87
N LYS A 158 18.85 8.40 -16.49
CA LYS A 158 19.25 8.52 -17.90
C LYS A 158 18.07 8.35 -18.87
N MET A 159 17.05 7.57 -18.49
CA MET A 159 15.86 7.32 -19.31
C MET A 159 14.81 8.43 -19.21
N LEU A 160 14.87 9.28 -18.18
CA LEU A 160 13.95 10.39 -17.98
C LEU A 160 14.36 11.67 -18.74
N GLY A 161 15.25 11.55 -19.73
CA GLY A 161 15.54 12.60 -20.70
C GLY A 161 16.58 13.65 -20.27
N GLY A 162 17.36 13.39 -19.21
CA GLY A 162 18.54 14.18 -18.87
C GLY A 162 18.30 15.66 -18.56
N ARG A 163 17.06 16.09 -18.27
CA ARG A 163 16.75 17.47 -17.92
C ARG A 163 16.23 17.63 -16.49
N ASP A 164 16.75 18.70 -15.92
CA ASP A 164 16.66 19.30 -14.59
C ASP A 164 16.80 18.36 -13.38
N PRO A 165 18.01 18.26 -12.80
CA PRO A 165 18.26 17.41 -11.64
C PRO A 165 17.44 17.81 -10.42
N ILE A 166 16.93 19.05 -10.30
CA ILE A 166 16.33 19.51 -9.04
C ILE A 166 15.04 18.77 -8.70
N LEU A 167 14.12 18.57 -9.65
CA LEU A 167 12.85 17.90 -9.35
C LEU A 167 13.04 16.38 -9.17
N LEU A 168 13.84 15.77 -10.03
CA LEU A 168 14.19 14.34 -9.92
C LEU A 168 14.97 14.05 -8.64
N ASP A 169 15.92 14.91 -8.27
CA ASP A 169 16.70 14.78 -7.05
C ASP A 169 15.84 15.06 -5.82
N TRP A 170 14.88 15.99 -5.87
CA TRP A 170 13.87 16.14 -4.81
C TRP A 170 13.01 14.91 -4.65
N ILE A 171 12.54 14.30 -5.75
CA ILE A 171 11.67 13.11 -5.69
C ILE A 171 12.46 11.86 -5.29
N ILE A 172 13.70 11.70 -5.77
CA ILE A 172 14.62 10.64 -5.33
C ILE A 172 15.00 10.84 -3.86
N THR A 173 15.23 12.08 -3.43
CA THR A 173 15.51 12.43 -2.03
C THR A 173 14.30 12.16 -1.15
N LEU A 174 13.10 12.55 -1.56
CA LEU A 174 11.87 12.25 -0.83
C LEU A 174 11.66 10.74 -0.74
N THR A 175 11.87 10.00 -1.84
CA THR A 175 11.74 8.54 -1.88
C THR A 175 12.79 7.86 -1.00
N ARG A 176 14.05 8.32 -1.02
CA ARG A 176 15.14 7.81 -0.17
C ARG A 176 14.93 8.18 1.30
N TRP A 177 14.47 9.39 1.58
CA TRP A 177 14.14 9.86 2.92
C TRP A 177 12.98 9.06 3.53
N LEU A 178 11.98 8.74 2.71
CA LEU A 178 10.88 7.85 3.08
C LEU A 178 11.29 6.36 3.19
N SER A 179 12.46 5.97 2.65
CA SER A 179 12.94 4.58 2.60
C SER A 179 14.13 4.26 3.52
N GLN A 180 14.66 5.21 4.30
CA GLN A 180 15.81 4.96 5.17
C GLN A 180 15.40 4.52 6.60
N PRO A 181 15.99 3.44 7.17
CA PRO A 181 15.57 2.89 8.47
C PRO A 181 16.22 3.51 9.73
N ARG A 182 17.04 4.56 9.62
CA ARG A 182 17.94 4.97 10.73
C ARG A 182 17.68 6.38 11.24
N TRP A 183 16.72 6.52 12.15
CA TRP A 183 16.71 7.57 13.18
C TRP A 183 16.14 7.02 14.50
N CYS A 184 16.88 6.11 15.12
CA CYS A 184 16.85 5.92 16.56
C CYS A 184 17.95 6.81 17.17
N HIS A 185 17.55 7.63 18.15
CA HIS A 185 18.38 8.38 19.11
C HIS A 185 19.28 9.53 18.61
N ARG A 186 18.84 10.76 18.89
CA ARG A 186 19.56 11.61 19.87
C ARG A 186 18.54 12.25 20.81
N LYS A 187 18.64 11.87 22.09
CA LYS A 187 18.04 12.60 23.20
C LYS A 187 18.69 14.00 23.23
N ALA A 188 17.89 15.02 23.46
CA ALA A 188 18.37 16.30 23.93
C ALA A 188 19.03 16.09 25.30
N CYS A 189 20.27 16.56 25.45
CA CYS A 189 20.78 17.04 26.72
C CYS A 189 20.45 18.54 26.80
#